data_AF-N8WE82-F1
#
_entry.id   AF-N8WE82-F1
#
_cell.length_a   1.000
_cell.length_b   1.000
_cell.length_c   1.000
_cell.angle_alpha   90.00
_cell.angle_beta   90.00
_cell.angle_gamma   90.00
#
_symmetry.space_group_name_H-M   'P 1'
#
loop_
_entity.id
_entity.type
_entity.pdbx_description
1 polymer ?
#
loop_
_entity_poly.entity_id
_entity_poly.type
_entity_poly.pdbx_seq_one_letter_code
_entity_poly.pdbx_strand_id
1 'polypeptide(L)'
;MKIILKTMTDNELKEHEQKLLAQWTRRIALEVQIDNFSSQRTELLEIYNNLKPPHSSKNERLINSIMTLKYKLEDLEDELNDIIQDSYI
;
A
#
# COMPACT_ATOMS: atom_id res chain seq x y z
N MET A 1 -23.47 9.38 -10.04
CA MET A 1 -23.21 8.03 -10.62
C MET A 1 -24.43 7.33 -11.21
N LYS A 2 -25.51 7.01 -10.46
CA LYS A 2 -26.65 6.19 -10.96
C LYS A 2 -27.32 6.66 -12.26
N ILE A 3 -27.30 7.96 -12.56
CA ILE A 3 -27.92 8.52 -13.77
C ILE A 3 -27.01 8.37 -15.00
N ILE A 4 -25.68 8.39 -14.81
CA ILE A 4 -24.67 8.35 -15.89
C ILE A 4 -24.54 6.92 -16.45
N LEU A 5 -24.55 5.91 -15.57
CA LEU A 5 -24.50 4.50 -15.97
C LEU A 5 -25.73 4.07 -16.79
N LYS A 6 -26.89 4.69 -16.54
CA LYS A 6 -28.14 4.40 -17.26
C LYS A 6 -28.16 4.95 -18.69
N THR A 7 -27.27 5.89 -19.01
CA THR A 7 -27.15 6.53 -20.33
C THR A 7 -25.94 6.04 -21.12
N MET A 8 -25.07 5.24 -20.52
CA MET A 8 -23.91 4.64 -21.20
C MET A 8 -24.36 3.57 -22.20
N THR A 9 -23.67 3.51 -23.33
CA THR A 9 -23.75 2.38 -24.26
C THR A 9 -23.11 1.14 -23.66
N ASP A 10 -23.44 -0.04 -24.19
CA ASP A 10 -22.86 -1.31 -23.73
C ASP A 10 -21.32 -1.32 -23.79
N ASN A 11 -20.74 -0.63 -24.78
CA ASN A 11 -19.28 -0.51 -24.91
C ASN A 11 -18.68 0.39 -23.82
N GLU A 12 -19.28 1.54 -23.56
CA GLU A 12 -18.84 2.46 -22.49
C GLU A 12 -18.98 1.82 -21.11
N LEU A 13 -20.05 1.05 -20.89
CA LEU A 13 -20.25 0.28 -19.67
C LEU A 13 -19.15 -0.76 -19.48
N LYS A 14 -18.84 -1.53 -20.53
CA LYS A 14 -17.78 -2.55 -20.49
C LYS A 14 -16.40 -1.94 -20.23
N GLU A 15 -16.08 -0.81 -20.85
CA GLU A 15 -14.83 -0.09 -20.58
C GLU A 15 -14.76 0.42 -19.14
N HIS A 16 -15.88 0.93 -18.61
CA HIS A 16 -15.97 1.38 -17.23
C HIS A 16 -15.77 0.23 -16.24
N GLU A 17 -16.41 -0.93 -16.46
CA GLU A 17 -16.21 -2.13 -15.66
C GLU A 17 -14.75 -2.60 -15.66
N GLN A 18 -14.09 -2.60 -16.81
CA GLN A 18 -12.67 -2.97 -16.89
C GLN A 18 -11.77 -2.01 -16.13
N LYS A 19 -12.04 -0.70 -16.18
CA LYS A 19 -11.31 0.30 -15.38
C LYS A 19 -11.48 0.07 -13.89
N LEU A 20 -12.72 -0.19 -13.44
CA LEU A 20 -13.01 -0.49 -12.04
C LEU A 20 -12.30 -1.76 -11.59
N LEU A 21 -12.32 -2.82 -12.40
CA LEU A 21 -11.61 -4.08 -12.09
C LEU A 21 -10.10 -3.87 -11.98
N ALA A 22 -9.50 -3.08 -12.86
CA ALA A 22 -8.08 -2.74 -12.79
C ALA A 22 -7.73 -1.97 -11.52
N GLN A 23 -8.55 -0.97 -11.15
CA GLN A 23 -8.38 -0.21 -9.91
C GLN A 23 -8.50 -1.11 -8.67
N TRP A 24 -9.53 -1.96 -8.61
CA TRP A 24 -9.72 -2.92 -7.53
C TRP A 24 -8.56 -3.90 -7.39
N THR A 25 -8.06 -4.42 -8.51
CA THR A 25 -6.91 -5.35 -8.51
C THR A 25 -5.66 -4.66 -7.97
N ARG A 26 -5.39 -3.42 -8.41
CA ARG A 26 -4.25 -2.64 -7.91
C ARG A 26 -4.38 -2.33 -6.43
N ARG A 27 -5.58 -1.94 -5.98
CA ARG A 27 -5.89 -1.68 -4.58
C ARG A 27 -5.57 -2.89 -3.69
N ILE A 28 -6.11 -4.06 -4.04
CA ILE A 28 -5.89 -5.29 -3.26
C ILE A 28 -4.39 -5.63 -3.21
N ALA A 29 -3.67 -5.48 -4.32
CA ALA A 29 -2.24 -5.75 -4.37
C ALA A 29 -1.46 -4.84 -3.41
N LEU A 30 -1.80 -3.55 -3.34
CA LEU A 30 -1.18 -2.60 -2.40
C LEU A 30 -1.52 -2.92 -0.95
N GLU A 31 -2.79 -3.18 -0.63
CA GLU A 31 -3.22 -3.56 0.73
C GLU A 31 -2.44 -4.79 1.22
N VAL A 32 -2.31 -5.83 0.40
CA VAL A 32 -1.50 -7.03 0.71
C VAL A 32 -0.02 -6.69 0.88
N GLN A 33 0.53 -5.80 0.07
CA GLN A 33 1.93 -5.41 0.17
C GLN A 33 2.22 -4.62 1.45
N ILE A 34 1.33 -3.69 1.82
CA ILE A 34 1.38 -2.92 3.06
C ILE A 34 1.33 -3.86 4.26
N ASP A 35 0.40 -4.80 4.29
CA ASP A 35 0.28 -5.77 5.39
C ASP A 35 1.56 -6.60 5.58
N ASN A 36 2.16 -7.06 4.47
CA ASN A 36 3.41 -7.82 4.50
C ASN A 36 4.58 -6.99 5.03
N PHE A 37 4.74 -5.75 4.54
CA PHE A 37 5.85 -4.88 4.97
C PHE A 37 5.65 -4.37 6.40
N SER A 38 4.42 -4.13 6.81
CA SER A 38 4.06 -3.74 8.19
C SER A 38 4.40 -4.87 9.17
N SER A 39 4.06 -6.12 8.82
CA SER A 39 4.40 -7.30 9.61
C SER A 39 5.92 -7.46 9.73
N GLN A 40 6.65 -7.42 8.61
CA GLN A 40 8.12 -7.49 8.60
C GLN A 40 8.76 -6.38 9.44
N ARG A 41 8.26 -5.15 9.31
CA ARG A 41 8.79 -4.01 10.07
C ARG A 41 8.56 -4.18 11.57
N THR A 42 7.41 -4.74 11.96
CA THR A 42 7.07 -5.04 13.35
C THR A 42 8.03 -6.07 13.93
N GLU A 43 8.29 -7.17 13.23
CA GLU A 43 9.27 -8.19 13.64
C GLU A 43 10.67 -7.60 13.83
N LEU A 44 11.13 -6.75 12.91
CA LEU A 44 12.43 -6.08 13.02
C LEU A 44 12.50 -5.12 14.21
N LEU A 45 11.40 -4.41 14.52
CA LEU A 45 11.30 -3.54 15.69
C LEU A 45 11.35 -4.33 16.99
N GLU A 46 10.71 -5.50 17.06
CA GLU A 46 10.82 -6.40 18.22
C GLU A 46 12.27 -6.85 18.45
N ILE A 47 12.98 -7.25 17.39
CA ILE A 47 14.41 -7.57 17.47
C ILE A 47 15.19 -6.36 17.99
N TYR A 48 14.97 -5.19 17.39
CA TYR A 48 15.65 -3.95 17.75
C TYR A 48 15.47 -3.58 19.23
N ASN A 49 14.25 -3.67 19.74
CA ASN A 49 13.90 -3.35 21.13
C ASN A 49 14.57 -4.29 22.15
N ASN A 50 14.92 -5.51 21.74
CA ASN A 50 15.60 -6.49 22.58
C ASN A 50 17.14 -6.32 22.59
N LEU A 51 17.72 -5.46 21.75
CA LEU A 51 19.17 -5.27 21.67
C LEU A 51 19.72 -4.38 22.80
N LYS A 52 20.94 -4.67 23.25
CA LYS A 52 21.70 -3.86 24.23
C LYS A 52 23.17 -3.70 23.80
N PRO A 53 23.63 -2.48 23.41
CA PRO A 53 22.87 -1.27 23.12
C PRO A 53 22.24 -1.31 21.71
N PRO A 54 21.00 -0.84 21.54
CA PRO A 54 20.27 -0.95 20.26
C PRO A 54 20.87 -0.04 19.17
N HIS A 55 21.39 1.12 19.54
CA HIS A 55 22.03 2.08 18.63
C HIS A 55 23.52 1.78 18.36
N SER A 56 23.99 0.56 18.63
CA SER A 56 25.36 0.19 18.28
C SER A 56 25.54 0.24 16.76
N SER A 57 26.73 0.66 16.30
CA SER A 57 27.11 0.56 14.87
C SER A 57 27.01 -0.87 14.33
N LYS A 58 27.09 -1.89 15.19
CA LYS A 58 26.86 -3.29 14.83
C LYS A 58 25.44 -3.57 14.32
N ASN A 59 24.47 -2.73 14.69
CA ASN A 59 23.06 -2.88 14.36
C ASN A 59 22.62 -1.95 13.23
N GLU A 60 23.55 -1.22 12.59
CA GLU A 60 23.24 -0.24 11.55
C GLU A 60 22.44 -0.84 10.39
N ARG A 61 22.73 -2.09 10.01
CA ARG A 61 21.95 -2.82 9.00
C ARG A 61 20.49 -2.99 9.42
N LEU A 62 20.23 -3.37 10.67
CA LEU A 62 18.87 -3.52 11.19
C LEU A 62 18.13 -2.19 11.20
N ILE A 63 18.79 -1.12 11.69
CA ILE A 63 18.23 0.23 11.71
C ILE A 63 17.88 0.69 10.29
N ASN A 64 18.80 0.49 9.34
CA ASN A 64 18.58 0.84 7.93
C ASN A 64 17.42 0.04 7.31
N SER A 65 17.28 -1.24 7.63
CA SER A 65 16.15 -2.06 7.19
C SER A 65 14.82 -1.55 7.76
N ILE A 66 14.75 -1.22 9.06
CA ILE A 66 13.55 -0.67 9.70
C ILE A 66 13.16 0.68 9.06
N MET A 67 14.13 1.54 8.79
CA MET A 67 13.89 2.84 8.16
C MET A 67 13.48 2.69 6.70
N THR A 68 14.12 1.79 5.96
CA THR A 68 13.75 1.51 4.56
C THR A 68 12.33 0.98 4.46
N LEU A 69 11.92 0.06 5.35
CA LEU A 69 10.54 -0.42 5.39
C LEU A 69 9.56 0.69 5.79
N LYS A 70 9.95 1.59 6.69
CA LYS A 70 9.13 2.76 7.06
C LYS A 70 8.82 3.61 5.82
N TYR A 71 9.84 4.03 5.08
CA TYR A 71 9.64 4.89 3.90
C TYR A 71 8.86 4.17 2.80
N LYS A 72 9.12 2.89 2.56
CA LYS A 72 8.34 2.10 1.61
C LYS A 72 6.86 1.99 2.00
N LEU A 73 6.56 1.88 3.29
CA LEU A 73 5.17 1.85 3.76
C LEU A 73 4.50 3.21 3.53
N GLU A 74 5.17 4.31 3.84
CA GLU A 74 4.66 5.67 3.58
C GLU A 74 4.35 5.84 2.07
N ASP A 75 5.26 5.44 1.18
CA ASP A 75 5.05 5.51 -0.27
C ASP A 75 3.84 4.67 -0.74
N LEU A 76 3.67 3.47 -0.19
CA LEU A 76 2.56 2.57 -0.56
C LEU A 76 1.21 3.05 -0.01
N GLU A 77 1.20 3.61 1.20
CA GLU A 77 0.01 4.20 1.82
C GLU A 77 -0.47 5.42 1.02
N ASP A 78 0.46 6.25 0.54
CA ASP A 78 0.16 7.38 -0.35
C ASP A 78 -0.41 6.89 -1.69
N GLU A 79 0.20 5.89 -2.32
CA GLU A 79 -0.31 5.31 -3.57
C GLU A 79 -1.73 4.71 -3.39
N LEU A 80 -1.97 4.04 -2.27
CA LEU A 80 -3.28 3.49 -1.94
C LEU A 80 -4.32 4.61 -1.75
N ASN A 81 -3.94 5.70 -1.09
CA ASN A 81 -4.80 6.87 -0.90
C ASN A 81 -5.17 7.51 -2.24
N ASP A 82 -4.22 7.63 -3.18
CA ASP A 82 -4.48 8.16 -4.52
C ASP A 82 -5.53 7.30 -5.25
N ILE A 83 -5.41 5.97 -5.21
CA ILE A 83 -6.37 5.06 -5.84
C ILE A 83 -7.76 5.18 -5.21
N ILE A 84 -7.82 5.34 -3.88
CA ILE A 84 -9.08 5.51 -3.17
C ILE A 84 -9.72 6.85 -3.55
N GLN A 85 -8.95 7.94 -3.62
CA GLN A 85 -9.47 9.26 -4.01
C GLN A 85 -9.93 9.28 -5.48
N ASP A 86 -9.18 8.67 -6.39
CA ASP A 86 -9.56 8.51 -7.79
C ASP A 86 -10.83 7.67 -7.97
N SER A 87 -11.15 6.79 -7.02
CA SER A 87 -12.37 5.98 -7.06
C SER A 87 -13.65 6.73 -6.66
N TYR A 88 -13.52 7.93 -6.07
CA TYR A 88 -14.64 8.79 -5.66
C TYR A 88 -15.00 9.89 -6.69
N ILE A 89 -14.21 10.04 -7.76
CA ILE A 89 -14.43 11.00 -8.86
C ILE A 89 -15.08 10.28 -10.05
#